data_AF-A0A7C6J6H0-F1
#
_entry.id   AF-A0A7C6J6H0-F1
#
_cell.length_a   1.000
_cell.length_b   1.000
_cell.length_c   1.000
_cell.angle_alpha   90.00
_cell.angle_beta   90.00
_cell.angle_gamma   90.00
#
_symmetry.space_group_name_H-M   'P 1'
#
loop_
_entity.id
_entity.type
_entity.pdbx_description
1 polymer ?
#
loop_
_entity_poly.entity_id
_entity_poly.type
_entity_poly.pdbx_seq_one_letter_code
_entity_poly.pdbx_strand_id
1 'polypeptide(L)'
;MSENKEVITENYSLNDDRRVKVLSPGALVAKRFFRNRLAVFGLSILIFMFLFSFVGGLVSPYDEKQTFYREDFQNKEFAGVVINDEFRYAAAPEKDFGGVLNAQAYLAISSGQSEFIYKAVKYTVTNHGEDFYSFYTDGELIGIAYKDIVNMSDANETIDFDFMFASLAAKSANEKSFEYKGETYTIDKDDGVFKNGTEVAYISRFIARPILPDVFLTRDFKQQLELAIETKDDEFTFTDTDGTVAEYTLKYNAGDNNWSVMQSMATRVLDTYSAPSKSHWLGTDKSGMDMLTRIMYGGRVSLIIGFIVVIIETVIGVVLGGLAGYFGKWVDMLIMRIVDVFYCIPSMPIMLIIGAAMDEYNVDPQIRMLYLMLILGFLGWPGIARLVRGQILSLREQEFMIAAEASGISVPRRIFKHLLPNVIPQLIVTMTMGIGSTIITESTLSFLGLGVRFPFASWGNIINDVTDVHVLTSYWFVWIPAGVCLLVTVLAYNLVGDGLRDAFDPKMKR
;
A
#
# COMPACT_ATOMS: atom_id res chain seq x y z
N MET A 1 65.40 -23.47 -72.36
CA MET A 1 66.07 -24.21 -71.27
C MET A 1 66.61 -23.14 -70.33
N SER A 2 65.78 -22.44 -69.54
CA SER A 2 65.29 -22.84 -68.19
C SER A 2 66.42 -23.45 -67.35
N GLU A 3 66.81 -22.95 -66.19
CA GLU A 3 66.03 -22.29 -65.15
C GLU A 3 67.00 -21.62 -64.17
N ASN A 4 66.72 -20.38 -63.79
CA ASN A 4 67.47 -19.61 -62.80
C ASN A 4 67.06 -20.12 -61.41
N LYS A 5 67.93 -20.91 -60.73
CA LYS A 5 67.70 -21.29 -59.33
C LYS A 5 68.28 -20.22 -58.42
N GLU A 6 67.45 -19.23 -58.08
CA GLU A 6 67.66 -18.43 -56.87
C GLU A 6 67.62 -19.37 -55.66
N VAL A 7 68.76 -19.52 -54.99
CA VAL A 7 68.84 -20.13 -53.67
C VAL A 7 68.32 -19.10 -52.68
N ILE A 8 67.01 -19.14 -52.42
CA ILE A 8 66.42 -18.40 -51.30
C ILE A 8 67.00 -19.02 -50.02
N THR A 9 67.99 -18.35 -49.46
CA THR A 9 68.48 -18.66 -48.11
C THR A 9 67.49 -17.99 -47.16
N GLU A 10 66.50 -18.74 -46.67
CA GLU A 10 65.65 -18.29 -45.57
C GLU A 10 66.53 -18.10 -44.34
N ASN A 11 67.00 -16.88 -44.13
CA ASN A 11 67.58 -16.43 -42.88
C ASN A 11 66.44 -16.39 -41.85
N TYR A 12 66.12 -17.53 -41.23
CA TYR A 12 65.41 -17.54 -39.97
C TYR A 12 66.32 -16.86 -38.94
N SER A 13 66.15 -15.56 -38.76
CA SER A 13 66.80 -14.86 -37.67
C SER A 13 66.20 -15.39 -36.36
N LEU A 14 67.03 -16.00 -35.52
CA LEU A 14 66.70 -16.42 -34.15
C LEU A 14 66.25 -15.27 -33.23
N ASN A 15 66.12 -14.04 -33.77
CA ASN A 15 65.65 -12.86 -33.08
C ASN A 15 64.14 -12.58 -33.30
N ASP A 16 63.45 -13.28 -34.21
CA ASP A 16 62.03 -13.01 -34.46
C ASP A 16 61.08 -13.73 -33.48
N ASP A 17 61.54 -14.82 -32.84
CA ASP A 17 60.79 -15.52 -31.79
C ASP A 17 60.65 -14.72 -30.48
N ARG A 18 61.37 -13.60 -30.32
CA ARG A 18 61.43 -12.83 -29.05
C ARG A 18 60.43 -11.68 -28.96
N ARG A 19 59.50 -11.52 -29.91
CA ARG A 19 58.41 -10.52 -29.81
C ARG A 19 57.01 -11.11 -29.68
N VAL A 20 56.87 -12.34 -29.22
CA VAL A 20 55.59 -12.80 -28.67
C VAL A 20 55.43 -12.16 -27.29
N LYS A 21 54.65 -11.08 -27.21
CA LYS A 21 54.26 -10.46 -25.93
C LYS A 21 53.53 -11.53 -25.12
N VAL A 22 54.22 -12.19 -24.19
CA VAL A 22 53.63 -13.20 -23.31
C VAL A 22 52.65 -12.48 -22.41
N LEU A 23 51.38 -12.50 -22.79
CA LEU A 23 50.29 -11.91 -22.01
C LEU A 23 50.20 -12.66 -20.68
N SER A 24 49.99 -11.93 -19.58
CA SER A 24 49.70 -12.57 -18.30
C SER A 24 48.43 -13.44 -18.43
N PRO A 25 48.28 -14.51 -17.62
CA PRO A 25 47.08 -15.36 -17.66
C PRO A 25 45.78 -14.56 -17.58
N GLY A 26 45.72 -13.54 -16.73
CA GLY A 26 44.56 -12.64 -16.62
C GLY A 26 44.32 -11.78 -17.87
N ALA A 27 45.38 -11.26 -18.50
CA ALA A 27 45.25 -10.50 -19.75
C ALA A 27 44.77 -11.40 -20.92
N LEU A 28 45.13 -12.68 -20.89
CA LEU A 28 44.71 -13.65 -21.89
C LEU A 28 43.23 -14.01 -21.74
N VAL A 29 42.75 -14.18 -20.49
CA VAL A 29 41.33 -14.34 -20.15
C VAL A 29 40.55 -13.09 -20.57
N ALA A 30 41.00 -11.89 -20.19
CA ALA A 30 40.33 -10.64 -20.58
C ALA A 30 40.21 -10.51 -22.10
N LYS A 31 41.28 -10.79 -22.86
CA LYS A 31 41.24 -10.78 -24.32
C LYS A 31 40.23 -11.78 -24.89
N ARG A 32 40.09 -12.96 -24.29
CA ARG A 32 39.09 -13.97 -24.70
C ARG A 32 37.68 -13.52 -24.37
N PHE A 33 37.47 -12.95 -23.19
CA PHE A 33 36.19 -12.41 -22.74
C PHE A 33 35.69 -11.31 -23.69
N PHE A 34 36.50 -10.30 -23.97
CA PHE A 34 36.12 -9.19 -24.87
C PHE A 34 35.92 -9.61 -26.33
N ARG A 35 36.35 -10.81 -26.72
CA ARG A 35 36.06 -11.38 -28.05
C ARG A 35 34.67 -12.00 -28.13
N ASN A 36 34.06 -12.36 -26.99
CA ASN A 36 32.70 -12.89 -26.95
C ASN A 36 31.70 -11.71 -26.97
N ARG A 37 30.99 -11.54 -28.09
CA ARG A 37 30.03 -10.43 -28.28
C ARG A 37 28.88 -10.48 -27.27
N LEU A 38 28.41 -11.68 -26.91
CA LEU A 38 27.33 -11.85 -25.94
C LEU A 38 27.79 -11.45 -24.53
N ALA A 39 29.02 -11.81 -24.16
CA ALA A 39 29.60 -11.44 -22.87
C ALA A 39 29.79 -9.92 -22.74
N VAL A 40 30.26 -9.26 -23.80
CA VAL A 40 30.43 -7.79 -23.83
C VAL A 40 29.08 -7.07 -23.78
N PHE A 41 28.07 -7.61 -24.45
CA PHE A 41 26.70 -7.09 -24.39
C PHE A 41 26.13 -7.19 -22.97
N GLY A 42 26.24 -8.36 -22.34
CA GLY A 42 25.85 -8.54 -20.93
C GLY A 42 26.60 -7.59 -19.99
N LEU A 43 27.91 -7.45 -20.15
CA LEU A 43 28.70 -6.52 -19.33
C LEU A 43 28.24 -5.07 -19.51
N SER A 44 27.94 -4.65 -20.74
CA SER A 44 27.44 -3.30 -21.03
C SER A 44 26.09 -3.05 -20.35
N ILE A 45 25.20 -4.04 -20.36
CA ILE A 45 23.93 -3.99 -19.64
C ILE A 45 24.18 -3.87 -18.13
N LEU A 46 25.06 -4.67 -17.54
CA LEU A 46 25.33 -4.60 -16.10
C LEU A 46 25.89 -3.24 -15.68
N ILE A 47 26.79 -2.66 -16.48
CA ILE A 47 27.31 -1.31 -16.24
C ILE A 47 26.18 -0.29 -16.30
N PHE A 48 25.32 -0.37 -17.31
CA PHE A 48 24.15 0.50 -17.43
C PHE A 48 23.21 0.35 -16.23
N MET A 49 22.85 -0.88 -15.85
CA MET A 49 21.96 -1.16 -14.71
C MET A 49 22.56 -0.69 -13.39
N PHE A 50 23.87 -0.86 -13.20
CA PHE A 50 24.58 -0.35 -12.03
C PHE A 50 24.52 1.19 -11.97
N LEU A 51 24.80 1.88 -13.09
CA LEU A 51 24.69 3.33 -13.16
C LEU A 51 23.24 3.80 -12.93
N PHE A 52 22.29 3.15 -13.58
CA PHE A 52 20.86 3.44 -13.42
C PHE A 52 20.39 3.28 -11.97
N SER A 53 20.84 2.24 -11.26
CA SER A 53 20.43 1.99 -9.87
C SER A 53 21.19 2.80 -8.81
N PHE A 54 22.49 3.00 -8.98
CA PHE A 54 23.31 3.68 -7.97
C PHE A 54 23.36 5.19 -8.21
N VAL A 55 23.45 5.63 -9.46
CA VAL A 55 23.56 7.04 -9.85
C VAL A 55 22.20 7.64 -10.21
N GLY A 56 21.24 6.83 -10.68
CA GLY A 56 19.93 7.34 -11.11
C GLY A 56 19.18 8.13 -10.03
N GLY A 57 19.28 7.72 -8.76
CA GLY A 57 18.70 8.47 -7.64
C GLY A 57 19.27 9.89 -7.43
N LEU A 58 20.46 10.19 -7.95
CA LEU A 58 21.04 11.55 -7.95
C LEU A 58 20.52 12.42 -9.11
N VAL A 59 20.03 11.77 -10.17
CA VAL A 59 19.47 12.43 -11.36
C VAL A 59 17.97 12.59 -11.24
N SER A 60 17.31 11.74 -10.46
CA SER A 60 15.88 11.89 -10.17
C SER A 60 15.61 13.20 -9.43
N PRO A 61 14.57 13.96 -9.82
CA PRO A 61 14.16 15.17 -9.10
C PRO A 61 13.48 14.87 -7.74
N TYR A 62 13.30 13.59 -7.38
CA TYR A 62 12.51 13.16 -6.22
C TYR A 62 13.32 12.30 -5.24
N ASP A 63 12.98 12.42 -3.95
CA ASP A 63 13.56 11.58 -2.90
C ASP A 63 12.94 10.18 -2.87
N GLU A 64 13.70 9.19 -2.36
CA GLU A 64 13.30 7.77 -2.29
C GLU A 64 11.94 7.55 -1.57
N LYS A 65 11.64 8.39 -0.57
CA LYS A 65 10.44 8.26 0.28
C LYS A 65 9.41 9.36 0.03
N GLN A 66 9.57 10.16 -1.03
CA GLN A 66 8.68 11.29 -1.30
C GLN A 66 7.33 10.81 -1.84
N THR A 67 6.26 11.19 -1.14
CA THR A 67 4.87 10.91 -1.54
C THR A 67 4.21 12.14 -2.15
N PHE A 68 3.39 11.90 -3.18
CA PHE A 68 2.63 12.88 -3.93
C PHE A 68 1.15 12.73 -3.61
N TYR A 69 0.43 13.84 -3.70
CA TYR A 69 -0.97 13.94 -3.35
C TYR A 69 -1.73 14.64 -4.46
N ARG A 70 -2.99 14.27 -4.66
CA ARG A 70 -3.94 14.97 -5.52
C ARG A 70 -5.16 15.39 -4.71
N GLU A 71 -5.86 16.39 -5.21
CA GLU A 71 -7.19 16.72 -4.70
C GLU A 71 -8.21 15.84 -5.41
N ASP A 72 -9.04 15.18 -4.61
CA ASP A 72 -10.14 14.36 -5.10
C ASP A 72 -11.42 14.81 -4.39
N PHE A 73 -12.53 14.86 -5.11
CA PHE A 73 -13.80 15.28 -4.54
C PHE A 73 -14.51 14.06 -4.00
N GLN A 74 -14.73 14.03 -2.68
CA GLN A 74 -15.46 12.96 -2.03
C GLN A 74 -16.73 13.51 -1.39
N ASN A 75 -17.83 12.83 -1.68
CA ASN A 75 -19.09 13.07 -1.01
C ASN A 75 -18.98 12.50 0.41
N LYS A 76 -19.01 13.39 1.40
CA LYS A 76 -19.03 13.03 2.82
C LYS A 76 -20.38 13.38 3.41
N GLU A 77 -20.86 12.56 4.33
CA GLU A 77 -22.11 12.82 5.01
C GLU A 77 -21.96 14.05 5.90
N PHE A 78 -22.79 15.06 5.65
CA PHE A 78 -22.76 16.37 6.29
C PHE A 78 -23.85 16.50 7.35
N ALA A 79 -25.06 16.04 7.02
CA ALA A 79 -26.20 16.05 7.93
C ALA A 79 -27.10 14.83 7.70
N GLY A 80 -27.75 14.37 8.77
CA GLY A 80 -28.86 13.43 8.70
C GLY A 80 -30.18 14.16 8.90
N VAL A 81 -31.20 13.82 8.12
CA VAL A 81 -32.54 14.39 8.22
C VAL A 81 -33.56 13.29 8.41
N VAL A 82 -34.44 13.47 9.40
CA VAL A 82 -35.56 12.57 9.63
C VAL A 82 -36.84 13.39 9.59
N ILE A 83 -37.86 12.90 8.89
CA ILE A 83 -39.20 13.47 8.92
C ILE A 83 -39.94 12.85 10.10
N ASN A 84 -40.45 13.68 11.00
CA ASN A 84 -41.20 13.22 12.15
C ASN A 84 -42.64 12.86 11.75
N ASP A 85 -42.87 11.59 11.39
CA ASP A 85 -44.20 11.07 11.06
C ASP A 85 -44.97 10.53 12.27
N GLU A 86 -44.29 10.38 13.41
CA GLU A 86 -44.87 9.86 14.65
C GLU A 86 -45.27 10.97 15.62
N PHE A 87 -46.34 10.73 16.38
CA PHE A 87 -46.77 11.65 17.45
C PHE A 87 -45.74 11.67 18.57
N ARG A 88 -45.22 12.86 18.85
CA ARG A 88 -44.45 13.18 20.05
C ARG A 88 -45.39 13.72 21.12
N TYR A 89 -45.03 13.50 22.38
CA TYR A 89 -45.86 13.90 23.51
C TYR A 89 -45.09 14.84 24.43
N ALA A 90 -45.77 15.83 24.97
CA ALA A 90 -45.26 16.69 26.02
C ALA A 90 -46.29 16.82 27.14
N ALA A 91 -45.79 16.89 28.38
CA ALA A 91 -46.58 17.10 29.57
C ALA A 91 -46.63 18.59 29.93
N ALA A 92 -47.80 19.05 30.39
CA ALA A 92 -47.92 20.38 30.97
C ALA A 92 -47.09 20.48 32.29
N PRO A 93 -46.66 21.69 32.69
CA PRO A 93 -45.89 21.87 33.92
C PRO A 93 -46.60 21.26 35.13
N GLU A 94 -45.86 20.49 35.94
CA GLU A 94 -46.37 19.82 37.15
C GLU A 94 -47.51 18.80 36.91
N LYS A 95 -47.74 18.37 35.66
CA LYS A 95 -48.71 17.32 35.31
C LYS A 95 -48.02 16.01 34.93
N ASP A 96 -48.65 14.89 35.27
CA ASP A 96 -48.15 13.55 34.90
C ASP A 96 -48.76 13.11 33.57
N PHE A 97 -48.00 13.26 32.49
CA PHE A 97 -48.32 12.77 31.15
C PHE A 97 -47.19 11.83 30.65
N GLY A 98 -46.98 10.76 31.42
CA GLY A 98 -45.93 9.77 31.16
C GLY A 98 -46.26 8.74 30.08
N GLY A 99 -45.29 7.88 29.76
CA GLY A 99 -45.35 6.96 28.62
C GLY A 99 -46.55 6.01 28.54
N VAL A 100 -47.12 5.59 29.68
CA VAL A 100 -48.34 4.76 29.69
C VAL A 100 -49.56 5.55 29.24
N LEU A 101 -49.66 6.81 29.65
CA LEU A 101 -50.75 7.69 29.24
C LEU A 101 -50.60 8.10 27.78
N ASN A 102 -49.37 8.29 27.28
CA ASN A 102 -49.07 8.50 25.86
C ASN A 102 -49.58 7.34 24.99
N ALA A 103 -49.42 6.09 25.45
CA ALA A 103 -49.92 4.93 24.72
C ALA A 103 -51.46 4.87 24.67
N GLN A 104 -52.14 5.24 25.77
CA GLN A 104 -53.60 5.34 25.80
C GLN A 104 -54.11 6.50 24.93
N ALA A 105 -53.41 7.63 24.97
CA ALA A 105 -53.65 8.79 24.12
C ALA A 105 -53.51 8.44 22.63
N TYR A 106 -52.46 7.70 22.25
CA TYR A 106 -52.29 7.18 20.89
C TYR A 106 -53.47 6.31 20.44
N LEU A 107 -53.91 5.37 21.30
CA LEU A 107 -55.05 4.52 21.02
C LEU A 107 -56.34 5.33 20.83
N ALA A 108 -56.55 6.35 21.66
CA ALA A 108 -57.70 7.25 21.54
C ALA A 108 -57.68 8.05 20.23
N ILE A 109 -56.51 8.62 19.85
CA ILE A 109 -56.32 9.31 18.57
C ILE A 109 -56.60 8.35 17.39
N SER A 110 -55.96 7.18 17.39
CA SER A 110 -56.08 6.22 16.29
C SER A 110 -57.51 5.64 16.14
N SER A 111 -58.29 5.62 17.22
CA SER A 111 -59.68 5.15 17.23
C SER A 111 -60.70 6.28 17.04
N GLY A 112 -60.26 7.54 16.87
CA GLY A 112 -61.14 8.71 16.76
C GLY A 112 -61.99 8.97 18.01
N GLN A 113 -61.53 8.56 19.18
CA GLN A 113 -62.25 8.75 20.44
C GLN A 113 -62.01 10.16 20.98
N SER A 114 -63.10 10.85 21.34
CA SER A 114 -63.03 12.17 22.00
C SER A 114 -62.69 12.08 23.48
N GLU A 115 -62.73 10.88 24.09
CA GLU A 115 -62.49 10.66 25.51
C GLU A 115 -61.99 9.23 25.78
N PHE A 116 -61.15 9.05 26.80
CA PHE A 116 -60.74 7.72 27.29
C PHE A 116 -60.61 7.70 28.81
N ILE A 117 -60.62 6.50 29.42
CA ILE A 117 -60.53 6.33 30.87
C ILE A 117 -59.28 5.53 31.22
N TYR A 118 -58.47 6.05 32.13
CA TYR A 118 -57.29 5.36 32.66
C TYR A 118 -57.21 5.55 34.18
N LYS A 119 -57.01 4.46 34.93
CA LYS A 119 -56.98 4.44 36.41
C LYS A 119 -58.17 5.18 37.06
N ALA A 120 -59.37 5.02 36.50
CA ALA A 120 -60.60 5.69 36.94
C ALA A 120 -60.61 7.23 36.78
N VAL A 121 -59.64 7.80 36.08
CA VAL A 121 -59.63 9.21 35.66
C VAL A 121 -60.08 9.29 34.21
N LYS A 122 -60.98 10.24 33.92
CA LYS A 122 -61.49 10.51 32.58
C LYS A 122 -60.61 11.57 31.91
N TYR A 123 -60.15 11.26 30.70
CA TYR A 123 -59.35 12.14 29.87
C TYR A 123 -60.15 12.55 28.65
N THR A 124 -60.23 13.84 28.38
CA THR A 124 -60.86 14.40 27.17
C THR A 124 -59.79 14.69 26.14
N VAL A 125 -60.04 14.29 24.90
CA VAL A 125 -59.17 14.49 23.73
C VAL A 125 -59.78 15.58 22.87
N THR A 126 -59.04 16.66 22.66
CA THR A 126 -59.41 17.71 21.71
C THR A 126 -58.52 17.60 20.48
N ASN A 127 -59.17 17.43 19.33
CA ASN A 127 -58.53 17.42 18.02
C ASN A 127 -58.41 18.86 17.51
N HIS A 128 -57.19 19.30 17.21
CA HIS A 128 -56.90 20.63 16.65
C HIS A 128 -56.54 20.58 15.15
N GLY A 129 -56.43 19.39 14.56
CA GLY A 129 -56.03 19.16 13.17
C GLY A 129 -55.54 17.73 12.95
N GLU A 130 -55.02 17.41 11.78
CA GLU A 130 -54.54 16.04 11.49
C GLU A 130 -53.33 15.64 12.35
N ASP A 131 -52.54 16.61 12.80
CA ASP A 131 -51.21 16.37 13.38
C ASP A 131 -51.01 16.99 14.78
N PHE A 132 -52.09 17.49 15.41
CA PHE A 132 -52.05 18.10 16.73
C PHE A 132 -53.30 17.79 17.59
N TYR A 133 -53.06 17.26 18.79
CA TYR A 133 -54.09 16.90 19.77
C TYR A 133 -53.70 17.39 21.16
N SER A 134 -54.70 17.70 21.98
CA SER A 134 -54.51 18.07 23.38
C SER A 134 -55.39 17.25 24.30
N PHE A 135 -54.90 17.04 25.51
CA PHE A 135 -55.50 16.16 26.50
C PHE A 135 -55.83 16.93 27.76
N TYR A 136 -57.05 16.72 28.28
CA TYR A 136 -57.55 17.41 29.45
C TYR A 136 -58.04 16.44 30.51
N THR A 137 -57.92 16.84 31.78
CA THR A 137 -58.56 16.18 32.93
C THR A 137 -59.24 17.25 33.76
N ASP A 138 -60.53 17.08 34.06
CA ASP A 138 -61.35 18.03 34.82
C ASP A 138 -61.28 19.49 34.28
N GLY A 139 -61.07 19.64 32.97
CA GLY A 139 -60.95 20.93 32.28
C GLY A 139 -59.54 21.54 32.26
N GLU A 140 -58.55 20.91 32.90
CA GLU A 140 -57.16 21.36 32.89
C GLU A 140 -56.35 20.63 31.81
N LEU A 141 -55.50 21.37 31.08
CA LEU A 141 -54.59 20.83 30.06
C LEU A 141 -53.47 20.04 30.76
N ILE A 142 -53.33 18.77 30.40
CA ILE A 142 -52.32 17.88 31.01
C ILE A 142 -51.18 17.52 30.06
N GLY A 143 -51.42 17.58 28.75
CA GLY A 143 -50.43 17.22 27.75
C GLY A 143 -50.93 17.38 26.34
N ILE A 144 -50.02 17.24 25.39
CA ILE A 144 -50.28 17.34 23.95
C ILE A 144 -49.61 16.21 23.19
N ALA A 145 -50.19 15.86 22.04
CA ALA A 145 -49.58 15.03 21.01
C ALA A 145 -49.40 15.88 19.76
N TYR A 146 -48.20 15.91 19.20
CA TYR A 146 -47.86 16.74 18.05
C TYR A 146 -46.88 16.00 17.12
N LYS A 147 -47.01 16.21 15.81
CA LYS A 147 -45.96 15.81 14.85
C LYS A 147 -45.04 16.97 14.45
N ASP A 148 -45.61 18.17 14.38
CA ASP A 148 -44.88 19.40 14.08
C ASP A 148 -44.02 19.83 15.28
N ILE A 149 -42.73 20.03 15.07
CA ILE A 149 -41.77 20.33 16.13
C ILE A 149 -41.46 21.83 16.11
N VAL A 150 -41.67 22.47 17.25
CA VAL A 150 -41.22 23.85 17.48
C VAL A 150 -39.72 23.80 17.81
N ASN A 151 -38.93 24.58 17.08
CA ASN A 151 -37.48 24.72 17.27
C ASN A 151 -37.17 26.21 17.51
N MET A 152 -36.27 26.53 18.45
CA MET A 152 -35.83 27.92 18.63
C MET A 152 -34.84 28.34 17.55
N SER A 153 -34.93 29.59 17.15
CA SER A 153 -33.98 30.22 16.24
C SER A 153 -32.70 30.70 16.96
N ASP A 154 -32.76 30.89 18.28
CA ASP A 154 -31.61 31.17 19.16
C ASP A 154 -31.33 29.96 20.08
N ALA A 155 -30.06 29.53 20.15
CA ALA A 155 -29.62 28.42 20.98
C ALA A 155 -29.69 28.68 22.50
N ASN A 156 -29.81 29.95 22.92
CA ASN A 156 -29.87 30.34 24.33
C ASN A 156 -31.30 30.42 24.90
N GLU A 157 -32.33 30.20 24.08
CA GLU A 157 -33.72 30.23 24.52
C GLU A 157 -34.31 28.82 24.66
N THR A 158 -35.12 28.61 25.70
CA THR A 158 -35.79 27.33 25.95
C THR A 158 -37.27 27.41 25.60
N ILE A 159 -37.79 26.39 24.92
CA ILE A 159 -39.22 26.26 24.62
C ILE A 159 -39.92 25.79 25.89
N ASP A 160 -40.83 26.60 26.42
CA ASP A 160 -41.75 26.13 27.44
C ASP A 160 -43.03 25.54 26.83
N PHE A 161 -43.72 24.75 27.65
CA PHE A 161 -44.89 24.00 27.20
C PHE A 161 -46.01 24.91 26.67
N ASP A 162 -46.24 26.04 27.34
CA ASP A 162 -47.31 26.97 26.99
C ASP A 162 -47.03 27.68 25.65
N PHE A 163 -45.77 28.03 25.36
CA PHE A 163 -45.38 28.58 24.06
C PHE A 163 -45.55 27.56 22.94
N MET A 164 -45.13 26.31 23.19
CA MET A 164 -45.29 25.22 22.24
C MET A 164 -46.76 24.95 21.95
N PHE A 165 -47.61 24.91 22.98
CA PHE A 165 -49.05 24.73 22.83
C PHE A 165 -49.68 25.85 21.99
N ALA A 166 -49.42 27.12 22.34
CA ALA A 166 -50.01 28.27 21.67
C ALA A 166 -49.58 28.37 20.20
N SER A 167 -48.31 28.14 19.90
CA SER A 167 -47.77 28.17 18.53
C SER A 167 -48.33 27.05 17.66
N LEU A 168 -48.39 25.81 18.16
CA LEU A 168 -48.97 24.68 17.43
C LEU A 168 -50.48 24.79 17.24
N ALA A 169 -51.20 25.30 18.25
CA ALA A 169 -52.64 25.54 18.16
C ALA A 169 -52.96 26.58 17.08
N ALA A 170 -52.23 27.71 17.05
CA ALA A 170 -52.39 28.75 16.05
C ALA A 170 -52.07 28.24 14.64
N LYS A 171 -50.96 27.50 14.48
CA LYS A 171 -50.63 26.84 13.21
C LYS A 171 -51.75 25.91 12.73
N SER A 172 -52.25 25.05 13.62
CA SER A 172 -53.30 24.07 13.29
C SER A 172 -54.64 24.73 12.94
N ALA A 173 -54.95 25.86 13.57
CA ALA A 173 -56.12 26.69 13.26
C ALA A 173 -55.94 27.60 12.04
N ASN A 174 -54.75 27.59 11.41
CA ASN A 174 -54.37 28.47 10.30
C ASN A 174 -54.46 29.97 10.67
N GLU A 175 -54.17 30.29 11.93
CA GLU A 175 -54.10 31.65 12.47
C GLU A 175 -52.72 32.25 12.22
N LYS A 176 -52.68 33.54 11.86
CA LYS A 176 -51.43 34.25 11.54
C LYS A 176 -50.70 34.80 12.77
N SER A 177 -51.31 34.71 13.94
CA SER A 177 -50.77 35.27 15.17
C SER A 177 -51.36 34.59 16.40
N PHE A 178 -50.58 34.54 17.48
CA PHE A 178 -51.03 34.06 18.78
C PHE A 178 -50.51 34.95 19.91
N GLU A 179 -51.18 34.91 21.05
CA GLU A 179 -50.74 35.59 22.27
C GLU A 179 -50.09 34.60 23.23
N TYR A 180 -48.96 35.00 23.80
CA TYR A 180 -48.25 34.21 24.80
C TYR A 180 -47.59 35.14 25.82
N LYS A 181 -47.84 34.90 27.12
CA LYS A 181 -47.38 35.74 28.24
C LYS A 181 -47.64 37.25 28.06
N GLY A 182 -48.76 37.60 27.40
CA GLY A 182 -49.17 38.99 27.14
C GLY A 182 -48.48 39.66 25.95
N GLU A 183 -47.70 38.92 25.17
CA GLU A 183 -47.01 39.38 23.97
C GLU A 183 -47.62 38.71 22.73
N THR A 184 -47.68 39.43 21.61
CA THR A 184 -48.19 38.90 20.33
C THR A 184 -47.04 38.39 19.46
N TYR A 185 -47.21 37.16 18.97
CA TYR A 185 -46.30 36.50 18.03
C TYR A 185 -47.01 36.31 16.70
N THR A 186 -46.28 36.37 15.59
CA THR A 186 -46.82 36.17 14.24
C THR A 186 -46.21 34.94 13.59
N ILE A 187 -47.03 34.16 12.87
CA ILE A 187 -46.58 33.01 12.09
C ILE A 187 -46.60 33.40 10.61
N ASP A 188 -45.48 33.19 9.92
CA ASP A 188 -45.37 33.47 8.48
C ASP A 188 -45.83 32.26 7.63
N LYS A 189 -45.53 32.29 6.32
CA LYS A 189 -45.91 31.20 5.39
C LYS A 189 -44.95 30.02 5.41
N ASP A 190 -43.74 30.22 5.93
CA ASP A 190 -42.66 29.23 5.99
C ASP A 190 -42.55 28.66 7.42
N ASP A 191 -43.64 28.78 8.18
CA ASP A 191 -43.80 28.35 9.58
C ASP A 191 -42.79 28.98 10.56
N GLY A 192 -42.22 30.14 10.21
CA GLY A 192 -41.42 30.99 11.08
C GLY A 192 -42.30 31.77 12.07
N VAL A 193 -41.89 31.79 13.33
CA VAL A 193 -42.55 32.48 14.44
C VAL A 193 -41.75 33.72 14.80
N PHE A 194 -42.37 34.89 14.69
CA PHE A 194 -41.72 36.19 14.88
C PHE A 194 -42.28 36.93 16.09
N LYS A 195 -41.40 37.65 16.78
CA LYS A 195 -41.73 38.64 17.81
C LYS A 195 -41.16 39.99 17.41
N ASN A 196 -42.01 41.01 17.28
CA ASN A 196 -41.59 42.38 16.91
C ASN A 196 -40.70 42.47 15.67
N GLY A 197 -40.87 41.55 14.70
CA GLY A 197 -40.09 41.49 13.46
C GLY A 197 -38.82 40.63 13.53
N THR A 198 -38.49 40.02 14.67
CA THR A 198 -37.38 39.08 14.82
C THR A 198 -37.90 37.65 14.89
N GLU A 199 -37.34 36.72 14.10
CA GLU A 199 -37.68 35.29 14.18
C GLU A 199 -37.15 34.71 15.49
N VAL A 200 -38.05 34.15 16.31
CA VAL A 200 -37.71 33.57 17.61
C VAL A 200 -37.78 32.04 17.60
N ALA A 201 -38.65 31.48 16.77
CA ALA A 201 -38.81 30.03 16.62
C ALA A 201 -39.29 29.70 15.21
N TYR A 202 -39.24 28.42 14.86
CA TYR A 202 -39.83 27.90 13.63
C TYR A 202 -40.44 26.53 13.87
N ILE A 203 -41.48 26.20 13.11
CA ILE A 203 -42.21 24.93 13.24
C ILE A 203 -41.92 24.07 12.02
N SER A 204 -41.32 22.89 12.20
CA SER A 204 -41.04 21.97 11.08
C SER A 204 -41.15 20.51 11.53
N ARG A 205 -41.50 19.63 10.58
CA ARG A 205 -41.44 18.15 10.78
C ARG A 205 -40.04 17.60 10.58
N PHE A 206 -39.16 18.39 9.94
CA PHE A 206 -37.83 17.95 9.60
C PHE A 206 -36.90 18.13 10.80
N ILE A 207 -36.30 17.02 11.20
CA ILE A 207 -35.24 16.97 12.21
C ILE A 207 -33.92 16.81 11.47
N ALA A 208 -33.30 17.94 11.13
CA ALA A 208 -31.96 17.96 10.54
C ALA A 208 -30.89 18.05 11.65
N ARG A 209 -29.93 17.11 11.64
CA ARG A 209 -28.82 17.06 12.59
C ARG A 209 -27.48 17.00 11.85
N PRO A 210 -26.50 17.83 12.22
CA PRO A 210 -25.16 17.74 11.65
C PRO A 210 -24.49 16.42 12.07
N ILE A 211 -23.66 15.86 11.19
CA ILE A 211 -22.84 14.68 11.52
C ILE A 211 -21.60 15.10 12.32
N LEU A 212 -21.01 16.24 11.96
CA LEU A 212 -19.83 16.79 12.62
C LEU A 212 -20.26 17.72 13.79
N PRO A 213 -19.66 17.57 14.99
CA PRO A 213 -20.10 18.29 16.18
C PRO A 213 -19.82 19.80 16.14
N ASP A 214 -18.92 20.24 15.26
CA ASP A 214 -18.54 21.63 15.02
C ASP A 214 -19.37 22.32 13.93
N VAL A 215 -20.25 21.58 13.24
CA VAL A 215 -21.13 22.13 12.20
C VAL A 215 -22.46 22.57 12.79
N PHE A 216 -22.84 23.82 12.54
CA PHE A 216 -24.17 24.34 12.86
C PHE A 216 -25.01 24.46 11.59
N LEU A 217 -26.17 23.81 11.57
CA LEU A 217 -27.13 23.93 10.46
C LEU A 217 -27.99 25.17 10.66
N THR A 218 -27.73 26.22 9.89
CA THR A 218 -28.49 27.49 9.90
C THR A 218 -29.95 27.27 9.50
N ARG A 219 -30.83 28.22 9.87
CA ARG A 219 -32.25 28.17 9.49
C ARG A 219 -32.41 28.18 7.97
N ASP A 220 -31.71 29.06 7.28
CA ASP A 220 -31.72 29.16 5.81
C ASP A 220 -31.31 27.84 5.15
N PHE A 221 -30.28 27.16 5.68
CA PHE A 221 -29.86 25.86 5.18
C PHE A 221 -30.97 24.81 5.35
N LYS A 222 -31.60 24.77 6.53
CA LYS A 222 -32.70 23.83 6.81
C LYS A 222 -33.92 24.09 5.92
N GLN A 223 -34.24 25.34 5.61
CA GLN A 223 -35.33 25.68 4.70
C GLN A 223 -35.06 25.22 3.27
N GLN A 224 -33.84 25.45 2.75
CA GLN A 224 -33.46 24.96 1.42
C GLN A 224 -33.47 23.44 1.35
N LEU A 225 -33.02 22.79 2.42
CA LEU A 225 -33.02 21.34 2.57
C LEU A 225 -34.45 20.76 2.60
N GLU A 226 -35.35 21.39 3.36
CA GLU A 226 -36.78 21.04 3.44
C GLU A 226 -37.44 21.20 2.06
N LEU A 227 -37.23 22.34 1.41
CA LEU A 227 -37.73 22.60 0.06
C LEU A 227 -37.27 21.52 -0.93
N ALA A 228 -35.97 21.19 -0.94
CA ALA A 228 -35.42 20.18 -1.84
C ALA A 228 -36.03 18.79 -1.62
N ILE A 229 -36.26 18.39 -0.37
CA ILE A 229 -36.92 17.12 -0.06
C ILE A 229 -38.38 17.12 -0.51
N GLU A 230 -39.10 18.23 -0.32
CA GLU A 230 -40.51 18.38 -0.72
C GLU A 230 -40.70 18.39 -2.24
N THR A 231 -39.82 19.09 -2.97
CA THR A 231 -39.81 19.12 -4.45
C THR A 231 -39.28 17.82 -5.06
N LYS A 232 -38.70 16.93 -4.24
CA LYS A 232 -38.02 15.69 -4.65
C LYS A 232 -36.81 15.96 -5.54
N ASP A 233 -36.10 17.04 -5.24
CA ASP A 233 -34.81 17.32 -5.86
C ASP A 233 -33.73 16.44 -5.20
N ASP A 234 -32.86 15.85 -6.01
CA ASP A 234 -31.76 15.01 -5.52
C ASP A 234 -30.54 15.84 -5.08
N GLU A 235 -30.50 17.14 -5.44
CA GLU A 235 -29.37 18.03 -5.22
C GLU A 235 -29.83 19.47 -4.96
N PHE A 236 -29.11 20.20 -4.10
CA PHE A 236 -29.30 21.64 -3.92
C PHE A 236 -27.97 22.35 -3.65
N THR A 237 -27.93 23.66 -3.91
CA THR A 237 -26.77 24.50 -3.61
C THR A 237 -27.10 25.46 -2.47
N PHE A 238 -26.16 25.64 -1.56
CA PHE A 238 -26.30 26.59 -0.46
C PHE A 238 -25.05 27.44 -0.34
N THR A 239 -25.25 28.74 -0.11
CA THR A 239 -24.16 29.68 0.15
C THR A 239 -24.10 29.89 1.65
N ASP A 240 -23.01 29.43 2.27
CA ASP A 240 -22.82 29.62 3.71
C ASP A 240 -22.58 31.10 4.04
N THR A 241 -22.68 31.46 5.31
CA THR A 241 -22.46 32.80 5.87
C THR A 241 -21.11 33.41 5.48
N ASP A 242 -20.11 32.58 5.22
CA ASP A 242 -18.78 32.96 4.73
C ASP A 242 -18.72 33.24 3.21
N GLY A 243 -19.86 33.16 2.50
CA GLY A 243 -19.95 33.35 1.06
C GLY A 243 -19.47 32.16 0.21
N THR A 244 -19.18 31.03 0.85
CA THR A 244 -18.76 29.80 0.16
C THR A 244 -19.99 29.06 -0.36
N VAL A 245 -20.07 28.87 -1.67
CA VAL A 245 -21.12 28.06 -2.31
C VAL A 245 -20.71 26.59 -2.25
N ALA A 246 -21.54 25.76 -1.65
CA ALA A 246 -21.37 24.31 -1.62
C ALA A 246 -22.57 23.60 -2.26
N GLU A 247 -22.28 22.46 -2.88
CA GLU A 247 -23.26 21.57 -3.49
C GLU A 247 -23.52 20.38 -2.56
N TYR A 248 -24.80 20.06 -2.36
CA TYR A 248 -25.27 19.03 -1.47
C TYR A 248 -26.14 18.04 -2.24
N THR A 249 -25.84 16.75 -2.10
CA THR A 249 -26.62 15.65 -2.68
C THR A 249 -27.43 14.97 -1.60
N LEU A 250 -28.69 14.66 -1.90
CA LEU A 250 -29.64 14.03 -1.00
C LEU A 250 -29.76 12.55 -1.33
N LYS A 251 -29.63 11.70 -0.30
CA LYS A 251 -29.82 10.25 -0.46
C LYS A 251 -30.77 9.71 0.59
N TYR A 252 -31.94 9.25 0.15
CA TYR A 252 -32.92 8.62 1.02
C TYR A 252 -32.56 7.17 1.33
N ASN A 253 -32.57 6.80 2.61
CA ASN A 253 -32.41 5.43 3.09
C ASN A 253 -33.76 4.92 3.62
N ALA A 254 -34.41 4.06 2.83
CA ALA A 254 -35.71 3.49 3.15
C ALA A 254 -35.71 2.56 4.38
N GLY A 255 -34.54 2.04 4.80
CA GLY A 255 -34.45 1.16 5.97
C GLY A 255 -34.60 1.91 7.30
N ASP A 256 -34.06 3.13 7.36
CA ASP A 256 -33.99 3.94 8.58
C ASP A 256 -34.95 5.15 8.54
N ASN A 257 -35.76 5.28 7.48
CA ASN A 257 -36.65 6.42 7.21
C ASN A 257 -35.94 7.77 7.36
N ASN A 258 -34.69 7.86 6.86
CA ASN A 258 -33.86 9.06 6.97
C ASN A 258 -33.22 9.44 5.63
N TRP A 259 -32.82 10.69 5.54
CA TRP A 259 -32.06 11.25 4.43
C TRP A 259 -30.64 11.55 4.88
N SER A 260 -29.66 11.07 4.12
CA SER A 260 -28.27 11.48 4.25
C SER A 260 -28.01 12.64 3.29
N VAL A 261 -27.62 13.79 3.85
CA VAL A 261 -27.18 14.96 3.09
C VAL A 261 -25.67 14.85 2.93
N MET A 262 -25.22 14.72 1.69
CA MET A 262 -23.82 14.54 1.34
C MET A 262 -23.25 15.84 0.80
N GLN A 263 -22.12 16.30 1.33
CA GLN A 263 -21.40 17.46 0.81
C GLN A 263 -20.18 16.99 0.01
N SER A 264 -20.01 17.52 -1.19
CA SER A 264 -18.79 17.30 -1.98
C SER A 264 -17.66 18.15 -1.40
N MET A 265 -16.66 17.50 -0.79
CA MET A 265 -15.51 18.18 -0.22
C MET A 265 -14.23 17.77 -0.94
N ALA A 266 -13.41 18.77 -1.29
CA ALA A 266 -12.04 18.53 -1.76
C ALA A 266 -11.24 17.84 -0.63
N THR A 267 -10.84 16.60 -0.87
CA THR A 267 -10.03 15.82 0.05
C THR A 267 -8.67 15.56 -0.58
N ARG A 268 -7.61 15.86 0.17
CA ARG A 268 -6.25 15.55 -0.25
C ARG A 268 -6.00 14.05 -0.07
N VAL A 269 -5.86 13.33 -1.18
CA VAL A 269 -5.57 11.90 -1.22
C VAL A 269 -4.19 11.66 -1.81
N LEU A 270 -3.59 10.49 -1.54
CA LEU A 270 -2.36 10.09 -2.22
C LEU A 270 -2.63 10.00 -3.72
N ASP A 271 -1.71 10.51 -4.55
CA ASP A 271 -1.80 10.38 -5.99
C ASP A 271 -1.40 8.96 -6.39
N THR A 272 -2.26 7.99 -6.13
CA THR A 272 -1.99 6.56 -6.35
C THR A 272 -2.26 6.18 -7.80
N TYR A 273 -1.35 5.39 -8.38
CA TYR A 273 -1.47 4.87 -9.75
C TYR A 273 -1.75 5.93 -10.82
N SER A 274 -1.17 7.12 -10.64
CA SER A 274 -1.22 8.21 -11.60
C SER A 274 -0.51 7.80 -12.89
N ALA A 275 -1.12 8.07 -14.04
CA ALA A 275 -0.54 7.72 -15.33
C ALA A 275 0.77 8.49 -15.60
N PRO A 276 1.65 7.97 -16.48
CA PRO A 276 2.85 8.66 -16.91
C PRO A 276 2.60 10.11 -17.34
N SER A 277 3.34 11.04 -16.74
CA SER A 277 3.23 12.48 -16.95
C SER A 277 4.61 13.13 -17.01
N LYS A 278 4.65 14.44 -17.31
CA LYS A 278 5.93 15.18 -17.37
C LYS A 278 6.62 15.30 -16.01
N SER A 279 5.85 15.33 -14.93
CA SER A 279 6.38 15.26 -13.56
C SER A 279 6.79 13.81 -13.25
N HIS A 280 5.91 12.85 -13.49
CA HIS A 280 6.13 11.44 -13.18
C HIS A 280 6.28 10.60 -14.44
N TRP A 281 7.50 10.44 -14.96
CA TRP A 281 7.74 9.81 -16.27
C TRP A 281 7.21 8.38 -16.39
N LEU A 282 7.18 7.64 -15.29
CA LEU A 282 6.59 6.29 -15.21
C LEU A 282 5.35 6.27 -14.32
N GLY A 283 4.74 7.42 -14.04
CA GLY A 283 3.60 7.53 -13.13
C GLY A 283 3.96 7.35 -11.67
N THR A 284 2.95 7.10 -10.84
CA THR A 284 3.11 6.87 -9.40
C THR A 284 2.71 5.46 -8.99
N ASP A 285 3.23 5.00 -7.86
CA ASP A 285 2.90 3.69 -7.29
C ASP A 285 1.66 3.73 -6.38
N LYS A 286 1.35 2.59 -5.75
CA LYS A 286 0.22 2.45 -4.81
C LYS A 286 0.29 3.35 -3.57
N SER A 287 1.48 3.86 -3.25
CA SER A 287 1.75 4.71 -2.10
C SER A 287 1.93 6.18 -2.51
N GLY A 288 1.64 6.51 -3.76
CA GLY A 288 1.78 7.85 -4.31
C GLY A 288 3.23 8.30 -4.47
N MET A 289 4.19 7.39 -4.58
CA MET A 289 5.59 7.72 -4.84
C MET A 289 5.91 7.64 -6.34
N ASP A 290 6.94 8.36 -6.78
CA ASP A 290 7.37 8.35 -8.18
C ASP A 290 7.94 6.97 -8.59
N MET A 291 7.38 6.39 -9.65
CA MET A 291 7.71 5.03 -10.08
C MET A 291 9.14 4.91 -10.63
N LEU A 292 9.60 5.89 -11.40
CA LEU A 292 10.95 5.87 -12.00
C LEU A 292 12.02 5.88 -10.90
N THR A 293 11.83 6.75 -9.92
CA THR A 293 12.69 6.86 -8.74
C THR A 293 12.72 5.53 -7.98
N ARG A 294 11.55 4.93 -7.73
CA ARG A 294 11.45 3.63 -7.06
C ARG A 294 12.14 2.50 -7.82
N ILE A 295 12.07 2.48 -9.16
CA ILE A 295 12.74 1.45 -9.96
C ILE A 295 14.27 1.59 -9.86
N MET A 296 14.80 2.82 -9.82
CA MET A 296 16.24 3.07 -9.64
C MET A 296 16.72 2.61 -8.26
N TYR A 297 16.10 3.11 -7.18
CA TYR A 297 16.43 2.70 -5.81
C TYR A 297 16.17 1.20 -5.57
N GLY A 298 15.10 0.66 -6.17
CA GLY A 298 14.78 -0.76 -6.12
C GLY A 298 15.86 -1.64 -6.74
N GLY A 299 16.43 -1.21 -7.87
CA GLY A 299 17.55 -1.91 -8.47
C GLY A 299 18.81 -1.87 -7.60
N ARG A 300 19.03 -0.78 -6.84
CA ARG A 300 20.16 -0.70 -5.90
C ARG A 300 20.04 -1.79 -4.83
N VAL A 301 18.85 -1.94 -4.25
CA VAL A 301 18.57 -2.97 -3.23
C VAL A 301 18.72 -4.37 -3.82
N SER A 302 18.10 -4.66 -4.97
CA SER A 302 18.20 -5.97 -5.62
C SER A 302 19.64 -6.37 -5.97
N LEU A 303 20.44 -5.44 -6.49
CA LEU A 303 21.86 -5.69 -6.81
C LEU A 303 22.71 -5.92 -5.55
N ILE A 304 22.48 -5.13 -4.48
CA ILE A 304 23.19 -5.29 -3.20
C ILE A 304 22.89 -6.66 -2.59
N ILE A 305 21.62 -7.07 -2.54
CA ILE A 305 21.23 -8.38 -1.99
C ILE A 305 21.89 -9.50 -2.78
N GLY A 306 21.79 -9.48 -4.11
CA GLY A 306 22.43 -10.48 -4.98
C GLY A 306 23.93 -10.60 -4.72
N PHE A 307 24.63 -9.47 -4.60
CA PHE A 307 26.08 -9.47 -4.37
C PHE A 307 26.48 -9.98 -2.97
N ILE A 308 25.82 -9.50 -1.91
CA ILE A 308 26.16 -9.86 -0.52
C ILE A 308 25.88 -11.34 -0.27
N VAL A 309 24.73 -11.85 -0.71
CA VAL A 309 24.35 -13.26 -0.55
C VAL A 309 25.38 -14.18 -1.22
N VAL A 310 25.79 -13.87 -2.45
CA VAL A 310 26.77 -14.68 -3.19
C VAL A 310 28.14 -14.67 -2.52
N ILE A 311 28.53 -13.56 -1.88
CA ILE A 311 29.75 -13.51 -1.07
C ILE A 311 29.62 -14.44 0.14
N ILE A 312 28.51 -14.39 0.88
CA ILE A 312 28.29 -15.21 2.08
C ILE A 312 28.32 -16.70 1.72
N GLU A 313 27.54 -17.12 0.72
CA GLU A 313 27.49 -18.53 0.30
C GLU A 313 28.87 -19.01 -0.18
N THR A 314 29.62 -18.15 -0.86
CA THR A 314 30.93 -18.47 -1.41
C THR A 314 31.96 -18.63 -0.31
N VAL A 315 31.97 -17.72 0.67
CA VAL A 315 32.90 -17.80 1.80
C VAL A 315 32.67 -19.09 2.58
N ILE A 316 31.42 -19.39 2.94
CA ILE A 316 31.07 -20.62 3.66
C ILE A 316 31.42 -21.85 2.82
N GLY A 317 31.02 -21.84 1.54
CA GLY A 317 31.23 -22.93 0.62
C GLY A 317 32.71 -23.23 0.34
N VAL A 318 33.53 -22.21 0.14
CA VAL A 318 34.98 -22.34 -0.08
C VAL A 318 35.67 -22.90 1.16
N VAL A 319 35.32 -22.41 2.36
CA VAL A 319 35.91 -22.89 3.61
C VAL A 319 35.54 -24.36 3.84
N LEU A 320 34.26 -24.70 3.83
CA LEU A 320 33.80 -26.07 4.12
C LEU A 320 34.17 -27.05 3.00
N GLY A 321 33.99 -26.66 1.74
CA GLY A 321 34.38 -27.47 0.58
C GLY A 321 35.89 -27.68 0.50
N GLY A 322 36.68 -26.67 0.86
CA GLY A 322 38.14 -26.76 0.90
C GLY A 322 38.65 -27.70 1.98
N LEU A 323 38.08 -27.63 3.19
CA LEU A 323 38.39 -28.56 4.26
C LEU A 323 38.01 -30.00 3.88
N ALA A 324 36.80 -30.20 3.33
CA ALA A 324 36.32 -31.51 2.90
C ALA A 324 37.22 -32.13 1.80
N GLY A 325 37.50 -31.37 0.74
CA GLY A 325 38.30 -31.84 -0.38
C GLY A 325 39.76 -32.10 -0.01
N TYR A 326 40.36 -31.28 0.85
CA TYR A 326 41.77 -31.41 1.22
C TYR A 326 42.01 -32.58 2.17
N PHE A 327 41.33 -32.59 3.33
CA PHE A 327 41.56 -33.59 4.38
C PHE A 327 40.98 -34.96 4.04
N GLY A 328 39.88 -35.00 3.29
CA GLY A 328 39.21 -36.25 2.92
C GLY A 328 38.70 -37.05 4.12
N LYS A 329 38.45 -38.34 3.90
CA LYS A 329 38.10 -39.33 4.95
C LYS A 329 36.89 -38.89 5.78
N TRP A 330 37.03 -38.82 7.10
CA TRP A 330 35.93 -38.53 8.02
C TRP A 330 35.49 -37.05 7.98
N VAL A 331 36.41 -36.11 7.73
CA VAL A 331 36.10 -34.66 7.62
C VAL A 331 35.18 -34.44 6.42
N ASP A 332 35.55 -35.06 5.29
CA ASP A 332 34.75 -35.05 4.09
C ASP A 332 33.36 -35.68 4.32
N MET A 333 33.32 -36.87 4.92
CA MET A 333 32.07 -37.56 5.25
C MET A 333 31.14 -36.69 6.11
N LEU A 334 31.68 -36.03 7.15
CA LEU A 334 30.90 -35.18 8.04
C LEU A 334 30.34 -33.95 7.33
N ILE A 335 31.19 -33.21 6.60
CA ILE A 335 30.77 -31.99 5.90
C ILE A 335 29.77 -32.33 4.80
N MET A 336 30.02 -33.39 4.03
CA MET A 336 29.09 -33.82 2.98
C MET A 336 27.78 -34.34 3.56
N ARG A 337 27.78 -34.98 4.73
CA ARG A 337 26.53 -35.35 5.40
C ARG A 337 25.72 -34.12 5.82
N ILE A 338 26.37 -33.07 6.30
CA ILE A 338 25.70 -31.79 6.58
C ILE A 338 25.13 -31.20 5.28
N VAL A 339 25.90 -31.16 4.20
CA VAL A 339 25.43 -30.72 2.88
C VAL A 339 24.19 -31.52 2.43
N ASP A 340 24.20 -32.84 2.60
CA ASP A 340 23.08 -33.70 2.23
C ASP A 340 21.83 -33.39 3.05
N VAL A 341 21.96 -33.08 4.35
CA VAL A 341 20.84 -32.62 5.20
C VAL A 341 20.20 -31.35 4.63
N PHE A 342 21.00 -30.38 4.18
CA PHE A 342 20.46 -29.16 3.56
C PHE A 342 19.71 -29.46 2.25
N TYR A 343 20.20 -30.40 1.44
CA TYR A 343 19.52 -30.79 0.20
C TYR A 343 18.25 -31.60 0.42
N CYS A 344 18.15 -32.33 1.54
CA CYS A 344 16.94 -33.04 1.90
C CYS A 344 15.79 -32.09 2.30
N ILE A 345 16.10 -30.87 2.72
CA ILE A 345 15.10 -29.90 3.17
C ILE A 345 14.79 -28.91 2.03
N PRO A 346 13.52 -28.80 1.60
CA PRO A 346 13.13 -27.78 0.63
C PRO A 346 13.42 -26.36 1.13
N SER A 347 14.31 -25.64 0.46
CA SER A 347 14.76 -24.30 0.89
C SER A 347 13.65 -23.25 0.77
N MET A 348 12.82 -23.33 -0.28
CA MET A 348 11.71 -22.38 -0.51
C MET A 348 10.70 -22.38 0.64
N PRO A 349 10.12 -23.51 1.09
CA PRO A 349 9.27 -23.54 2.28
C PRO A 349 9.90 -22.93 3.54
N ILE A 350 11.19 -23.17 3.80
CA ILE A 350 11.88 -22.53 4.94
C ILE A 350 11.87 -21.01 4.79
N MET A 351 12.23 -20.50 3.60
CA MET A 351 12.25 -19.07 3.32
C MET A 351 10.86 -18.43 3.48
N LEU A 352 9.80 -19.13 3.07
CA LEU A 352 8.42 -18.67 3.25
C LEU A 352 8.02 -18.61 4.73
N ILE A 353 8.34 -19.66 5.50
CA ILE A 353 8.05 -19.72 6.94
C ILE A 353 8.78 -18.59 7.67
N ILE A 354 10.06 -18.38 7.38
CA ILE A 354 10.83 -17.30 8.04
C ILE A 354 10.31 -15.92 7.59
N GLY A 355 9.98 -15.76 6.30
CA GLY A 355 9.37 -14.54 5.77
C GLY A 355 8.06 -14.19 6.51
N ALA A 356 7.19 -15.18 6.69
CA ALA A 356 5.90 -15.01 7.37
C ALA A 356 6.09 -14.75 8.88
N ALA A 357 7.04 -15.44 9.52
CA ALA A 357 7.37 -15.18 10.91
C ALA A 357 7.90 -13.75 11.10
N MET A 358 8.76 -13.25 10.21
CA MET A 358 9.24 -11.86 10.28
C MET A 358 8.11 -10.83 10.13
N ASP A 359 7.08 -11.13 9.34
CA ASP A 359 5.87 -10.31 9.24
C ASP A 359 5.07 -10.35 10.56
N GLU A 360 4.87 -11.53 11.16
CA GLU A 360 4.15 -11.68 12.43
C GLU A 360 4.83 -10.90 13.58
N TYR A 361 6.16 -10.94 13.64
CA TYR A 361 6.93 -10.20 14.64
C TYR A 361 7.12 -8.71 14.32
N ASN A 362 6.53 -8.19 13.24
CA ASN A 362 6.68 -6.80 12.78
C ASN A 362 8.15 -6.35 12.72
N VAL A 363 9.03 -7.20 12.18
CA VAL A 363 10.46 -6.91 12.08
C VAL A 363 10.68 -5.69 11.20
N ASP A 364 11.49 -4.74 11.69
CA ASP A 364 11.83 -3.53 10.96
C ASP A 364 12.33 -3.85 9.52
N PRO A 365 11.90 -3.11 8.49
CA PRO A 365 12.26 -3.38 7.10
C PRO A 365 13.77 -3.44 6.82
N GLN A 366 14.60 -2.66 7.51
CA GLN A 366 16.06 -2.70 7.34
C GLN A 366 16.64 -4.00 7.90
N ILE A 367 16.20 -4.37 9.11
CA ILE A 367 16.65 -5.59 9.79
C ILE A 367 16.19 -6.83 9.01
N ARG A 368 14.95 -6.80 8.49
CA ARG A 368 14.40 -7.85 7.63
C ARG A 368 15.29 -8.08 6.40
N MET A 369 15.72 -7.01 5.74
CA MET A 369 16.59 -7.10 4.58
C MET A 369 17.93 -7.77 4.92
N LEU A 370 18.52 -7.44 6.08
CA LEU A 370 19.73 -8.10 6.57
C LEU A 370 19.50 -9.60 6.83
N TYR A 371 18.39 -9.96 7.49
CA TYR A 371 18.06 -11.36 7.74
C TYR A 371 17.85 -12.15 6.44
N LEU A 372 17.18 -11.57 5.44
CA LEU A 372 17.04 -12.19 4.12
C LEU A 372 18.41 -12.47 3.50
N MET A 373 19.34 -11.51 3.51
CA MET A 373 20.69 -11.72 2.99
C MET A 373 21.43 -12.85 3.72
N LEU A 374 21.35 -12.88 5.06
CA LEU A 374 22.01 -13.91 5.87
C LEU A 374 21.43 -15.30 5.62
N ILE A 375 20.09 -15.42 5.57
CA ILE A 375 19.40 -16.69 5.36
C ILE A 375 19.63 -17.22 3.96
N LEU A 376 19.50 -16.37 2.93
CA LEU A 376 19.76 -16.77 1.54
C LEU A 376 21.20 -17.25 1.37
N GLY A 377 22.18 -16.54 1.92
CA GLY A 377 23.60 -16.96 1.87
C GLY A 377 23.87 -18.23 2.65
N PHE A 378 23.25 -18.39 3.82
CA PHE A 378 23.36 -19.59 4.65
C PHE A 378 22.66 -20.82 4.06
N LEU A 379 21.65 -20.65 3.22
CA LEU A 379 21.01 -21.77 2.52
C LEU A 379 21.69 -22.09 1.18
N GLY A 380 22.42 -21.15 0.57
CA GLY A 380 23.07 -21.29 -0.73
C GLY A 380 24.44 -22.00 -0.73
N TRP A 381 25.18 -21.98 0.38
CA TRP A 381 26.56 -22.52 0.44
C TRP A 381 26.76 -24.00 0.06
N PRO A 382 25.79 -24.94 0.25
CA PRO A 382 26.04 -26.37 0.00
C PRO A 382 26.47 -26.68 -1.44
N GLY A 383 25.91 -25.96 -2.42
CA GLY A 383 26.28 -26.10 -3.83
C GLY A 383 27.72 -25.70 -4.10
N ILE A 384 28.15 -24.55 -3.56
CA ILE A 384 29.53 -24.08 -3.68
C ILE A 384 30.50 -25.03 -2.96
N ALA A 385 30.15 -25.52 -1.76
CA ALA A 385 30.99 -26.47 -1.03
C ALA A 385 31.23 -27.76 -1.82
N ARG A 386 30.18 -28.32 -2.45
CA ARG A 386 30.30 -29.53 -3.27
C ARG A 386 31.18 -29.30 -4.50
N LEU A 387 31.02 -28.15 -5.17
CA LEU A 387 31.86 -27.76 -6.31
C LEU A 387 33.33 -27.63 -5.90
N VAL A 388 33.61 -26.85 -4.86
CA VAL A 388 34.98 -26.58 -4.38
C VAL A 388 35.64 -27.87 -3.90
N ARG A 389 34.91 -28.74 -3.18
CA ARG A 389 35.39 -30.06 -2.79
C ARG A 389 35.85 -30.88 -4.00
N GLY A 390 35.02 -30.99 -5.04
CA GLY A 390 35.34 -31.78 -6.22
C GLY A 390 36.59 -31.28 -6.94
N GLN A 391 36.72 -29.96 -7.07
CA GLN A 391 37.90 -29.33 -7.66
C GLN A 391 39.17 -29.59 -6.83
N ILE A 392 39.08 -29.43 -5.51
CA ILE A 392 40.23 -29.63 -4.62
C ILE A 392 40.66 -31.09 -4.57
N LEU A 393 39.72 -32.04 -4.60
CA LEU A 393 40.03 -33.47 -4.65
C LEU A 393 40.89 -33.81 -5.88
N SER A 394 40.48 -33.28 -7.05
CA SER A 394 41.23 -33.47 -8.31
C SER A 394 42.58 -32.76 -8.30
N LEU A 395 42.64 -31.51 -7.83
CA LEU A 395 43.88 -30.73 -7.80
C LEU A 395 44.91 -31.28 -6.80
N ARG A 396 44.45 -31.86 -5.68
CA ARG A 396 45.32 -32.47 -4.67
C ARG A 396 46.13 -33.64 -5.21
N GLU A 397 45.60 -34.36 -6.21
CA GLU A 397 46.25 -35.52 -6.83
C GLU A 397 47.23 -35.15 -7.96
N GLN A 398 47.35 -33.86 -8.30
CA GLN A 398 48.27 -33.41 -9.34
C GLN A 398 49.73 -33.31 -8.86
N GLU A 399 50.67 -33.48 -9.80
CA GLU A 399 52.13 -33.52 -9.54
C GLU A 399 52.65 -32.29 -8.78
N PHE A 400 52.11 -31.10 -9.03
CA PHE A 400 52.55 -29.87 -8.36
C PHE A 400 52.24 -29.90 -6.85
N MET A 401 51.18 -30.60 -6.44
CA MET A 401 50.82 -30.75 -5.03
C MET A 401 51.69 -31.79 -4.33
N ILE A 402 52.04 -32.87 -5.02
CA ILE A 402 53.01 -33.86 -4.53
C ILE A 402 54.36 -33.18 -4.31
N ALA A 403 54.81 -32.35 -5.26
CA ALA A 403 56.04 -31.56 -5.12
C ALA A 403 55.98 -30.56 -3.96
N ALA A 404 54.84 -29.88 -3.77
CA ALA A 404 54.62 -28.95 -2.67
C ALA A 404 54.65 -29.65 -1.29
N GLU A 405 54.12 -30.88 -1.20
CA GLU A 405 54.18 -31.70 0.00
C GLU A 405 55.60 -32.21 0.29
N ALA A 406 56.31 -32.70 -0.72
CA ALA A 406 57.72 -33.11 -0.59
C ALA A 406 58.64 -31.95 -0.18
N SER A 407 58.28 -30.72 -0.54
CA SER A 407 58.99 -29.49 -0.16
C SER A 407 58.68 -29.00 1.27
N GLY A 408 57.84 -29.72 2.03
CA GLY A 408 57.53 -29.38 3.43
C GLY A 408 56.62 -28.16 3.59
N ILE A 409 55.86 -27.77 2.57
CA ILE A 409 54.95 -26.61 2.65
C ILE A 409 53.81 -26.89 3.64
N SER A 410 53.56 -25.97 4.56
CA SER A 410 52.51 -26.11 5.57
C SER A 410 51.11 -26.25 4.96
N VAL A 411 50.23 -27.00 5.63
CA VAL A 411 48.85 -27.29 5.17
C VAL A 411 48.08 -26.02 4.79
N PRO A 412 48.03 -24.95 5.60
CA PRO A 412 47.29 -23.74 5.23
C PRO A 412 47.84 -23.09 3.95
N ARG A 413 49.17 -23.08 3.76
CA ARG A 413 49.77 -22.56 2.52
C ARG A 413 49.42 -23.45 1.33
N ARG A 414 49.44 -24.77 1.49
CA ARG A 414 49.00 -25.71 0.44
C ARG A 414 47.56 -25.40 -0.02
N ILE A 415 46.64 -25.20 0.92
CA ILE A 415 45.24 -24.88 0.60
C ILE A 415 45.11 -23.48 -0.02
N PHE A 416 45.52 -22.42 0.67
CA PHE A 416 45.21 -21.05 0.25
C PHE A 416 46.12 -20.50 -0.84
N LYS A 417 47.35 -21.02 -0.98
CA LYS A 417 48.34 -20.50 -1.94
C LYS A 417 48.51 -21.38 -3.17
N HIS A 418 48.17 -22.67 -3.10
CA HIS A 418 48.37 -23.60 -4.21
C HIS A 418 47.07 -24.20 -4.74
N LEU A 419 46.14 -24.63 -3.88
CA LEU A 419 44.88 -25.25 -4.33
C LEU A 419 43.82 -24.21 -4.68
N LEU A 420 43.48 -23.33 -3.73
CA LEU A 420 42.38 -22.38 -3.89
C LEU A 420 42.55 -21.45 -5.11
N PRO A 421 43.75 -20.91 -5.43
CA PRO A 421 43.94 -20.10 -6.62
C PRO A 421 43.60 -20.80 -7.94
N ASN A 422 43.74 -22.13 -8.00
CA ASN A 422 43.37 -22.93 -9.18
C ASN A 422 41.85 -23.15 -9.29
N VAL A 423 41.09 -22.96 -8.21
CA VAL A 423 39.62 -23.07 -8.19
C VAL A 423 38.95 -21.73 -8.50
N ILE A 424 39.62 -20.60 -8.25
CA ILE A 424 39.09 -19.24 -8.45
C ILE A 424 38.45 -19.03 -9.84
N PRO A 425 39.02 -19.48 -10.98
CA PRO A 425 38.38 -19.31 -12.28
C PRO A 425 36.96 -19.87 -12.35
N GLN A 426 36.78 -21.13 -11.92
CA GLN A 426 35.47 -21.78 -11.89
C GLN A 426 34.55 -21.12 -10.86
N LEU A 427 35.11 -20.69 -9.71
CA LEU A 427 34.36 -20.02 -8.66
C LEU A 427 33.79 -18.69 -9.15
N ILE A 428 34.57 -17.86 -9.85
CA ILE A 428 34.13 -16.58 -10.43
C ILE A 428 32.95 -16.78 -11.39
N VAL A 429 33.02 -17.81 -12.23
CA VAL A 429 31.92 -18.16 -13.15
C VAL A 429 30.66 -18.50 -12.37
N THR A 430 30.77 -19.40 -11.39
CA THR A 430 29.63 -19.82 -10.57
C THR A 430 29.06 -18.67 -9.76
N MET A 431 29.90 -17.82 -9.17
CA MET A 431 29.46 -16.62 -8.43
C MET A 431 28.69 -15.66 -9.35
N THR A 432 29.19 -15.40 -10.55
CA THR A 432 28.54 -14.45 -11.48
C THR A 432 27.13 -14.91 -11.86
N MET A 433 26.97 -16.21 -12.17
CA MET A 433 25.66 -16.79 -12.45
C MET A 433 24.78 -16.85 -11.18
N GLY A 434 25.40 -17.14 -10.03
CA GLY A 434 24.77 -17.16 -8.72
C GLY A 434 24.08 -15.84 -8.38
N ILE A 435 24.69 -14.68 -8.72
CA ILE A 435 24.08 -13.37 -8.48
C ILE A 435 22.72 -13.27 -9.19
N GLY A 436 22.64 -13.70 -10.46
CA GLY A 436 21.39 -13.71 -11.21
C GLY A 436 20.33 -14.61 -10.57
N SER A 437 20.70 -15.82 -10.16
CA SER A 437 19.80 -16.75 -9.47
C SER A 437 19.30 -16.19 -8.14
N THR A 438 20.19 -15.60 -7.33
CA THR A 438 19.83 -14.99 -6.05
C THR A 438 18.86 -13.82 -6.22
N ILE A 439 19.09 -12.95 -7.21
CA ILE A 439 18.17 -11.84 -7.50
C ILE A 439 16.77 -12.37 -7.82
N ILE A 440 16.65 -13.44 -8.62
CA ILE A 440 15.36 -14.09 -8.87
C ILE A 440 14.73 -14.61 -7.58
N THR A 441 15.51 -15.29 -6.73
CA THR A 441 15.00 -15.86 -5.47
C THR A 441 14.49 -14.77 -4.53
N GLU A 442 15.27 -13.69 -4.32
CA GLU A 442 14.81 -12.54 -3.54
C GLU A 442 13.55 -11.93 -4.15
N SER A 443 13.55 -11.74 -5.48
CA SER A 443 12.42 -11.13 -6.15
C SER A 443 11.16 -11.99 -6.08
N THR A 444 11.30 -13.31 -6.06
CA THR A 444 10.17 -14.24 -5.85
C THR A 444 9.62 -14.11 -4.43
N LEU A 445 10.48 -14.03 -3.41
CA LEU A 445 10.03 -13.79 -2.04
C LEU A 445 9.33 -12.43 -1.92
N SER A 446 9.92 -11.38 -2.50
CA SER A 446 9.34 -10.03 -2.52
C SER A 446 8.02 -9.95 -3.29
N PHE A 447 7.90 -10.69 -4.40
CA PHE A 447 6.66 -10.84 -5.16
C PHE A 447 5.56 -11.52 -4.35
N LEU A 448 5.91 -12.50 -3.51
CA LEU A 448 4.98 -13.15 -2.58
C LEU A 448 4.70 -12.29 -1.33
N GLY A 449 5.25 -11.08 -1.26
CA GLY A 449 5.14 -10.19 -0.11
C GLY A 449 6.06 -10.58 1.06
N LEU A 450 6.87 -11.63 0.95
CA LEU A 450 7.69 -12.15 2.04
C LEU A 450 9.15 -11.67 2.01
N GLY A 451 9.54 -10.92 0.97
CA GLY A 451 10.88 -10.35 0.80
C GLY A 451 11.01 -8.93 1.36
N VAL A 452 11.54 -7.99 0.57
CA VAL A 452 11.77 -6.60 0.98
C VAL A 452 10.44 -5.86 1.18
N ARG A 453 10.27 -5.21 2.33
CA ARG A 453 9.05 -4.47 2.71
C ARG A 453 9.22 -2.95 2.54
N PHE A 454 8.09 -2.25 2.37
CA PHE A 454 7.99 -0.79 2.43
C PHE A 454 8.67 -0.27 3.72
N PRO A 455 9.43 0.86 3.70
CA PRO A 455 9.53 1.85 2.61
C PRO A 455 10.52 1.52 1.50
N PHE A 456 11.34 0.48 1.64
CA PHE A 456 12.34 0.13 0.63
C PHE A 456 11.68 -0.45 -0.63
N ALA A 457 12.24 -0.12 -1.78
CA ALA A 457 11.88 -0.74 -3.04
C ALA A 457 12.85 -1.90 -3.36
N SER A 458 12.34 -2.94 -3.99
CA SER A 458 13.13 -3.91 -4.77
C SER A 458 12.36 -4.22 -6.05
N TRP A 459 13.00 -4.68 -7.12
CA TRP A 459 12.24 -4.98 -8.34
C TRP A 459 11.15 -6.02 -8.10
N GLY A 460 11.42 -7.04 -7.27
CA GLY A 460 10.40 -8.01 -6.89
C GLY A 460 9.21 -7.41 -6.11
N ASN A 461 9.46 -6.46 -5.21
CA ASN A 461 8.38 -5.87 -4.41
C ASN A 461 7.55 -4.84 -5.20
N ILE A 462 8.12 -4.19 -6.22
CA ILE A 462 7.35 -3.34 -7.14
C ILE A 462 6.42 -4.21 -7.99
N ILE A 463 6.88 -5.41 -8.41
CA ILE A 463 6.06 -6.35 -9.18
C ILE A 463 4.96 -6.97 -8.32
N ASN A 464 5.09 -7.02 -7.00
CA ASN A 464 4.04 -7.55 -6.10
C ASN A 464 2.67 -6.87 -6.33
N ASP A 465 2.61 -5.62 -6.78
CA ASP A 465 1.37 -4.88 -7.00
C ASP A 465 0.46 -5.55 -8.06
N VAL A 466 0.99 -6.38 -8.96
CA VAL A 466 0.20 -7.12 -9.96
C VAL A 466 -0.62 -8.27 -9.38
N THR A 467 -0.43 -8.57 -8.09
CA THR A 467 -1.27 -9.56 -7.39
C THR A 467 -2.73 -9.11 -7.35
N ASP A 468 -2.97 -7.79 -7.44
CA ASP A 468 -4.28 -7.22 -7.71
C ASP A 468 -4.59 -7.25 -9.22
N VAL A 469 -5.68 -7.93 -9.59
CA VAL A 469 -6.13 -8.08 -10.98
C VAL A 469 -6.43 -6.73 -11.65
N HIS A 470 -6.93 -5.75 -10.90
CA HIS A 470 -7.17 -4.41 -11.42
C HIS A 470 -5.85 -3.72 -11.78
N VAL A 471 -4.82 -3.88 -10.95
CA VAL A 471 -3.48 -3.33 -11.21
C VAL A 471 -2.80 -4.00 -12.38
N LEU A 472 -2.89 -5.33 -12.45
CA LEU A 472 -2.35 -6.12 -13.56
C LEU A 472 -2.89 -5.63 -14.91
N THR A 473 -4.18 -5.32 -14.98
CA THR A 473 -4.87 -4.94 -16.23
C THR A 473 -4.81 -3.45 -16.54
N SER A 474 -4.87 -2.58 -15.53
CA SER A 474 -5.06 -1.14 -15.73
C SER A 474 -3.76 -0.34 -15.61
N TYR A 475 -2.80 -0.81 -14.81
CA TYR A 475 -1.57 -0.06 -14.46
C TYR A 475 -0.31 -0.79 -14.92
N TRP A 476 -0.25 -1.15 -16.21
CA TRP A 476 0.89 -1.85 -16.81
C TRP A 476 2.23 -1.12 -16.65
N PHE A 477 2.20 0.21 -16.58
CA PHE A 477 3.39 1.07 -16.43
C PHE A 477 4.07 0.93 -15.05
N VAL A 478 3.39 0.36 -14.06
CA VAL A 478 3.93 0.12 -12.71
C VAL A 478 4.89 -1.06 -12.71
N TRP A 479 4.44 -2.19 -13.26
CA TRP A 479 5.14 -3.48 -13.08
C TRP A 479 6.00 -3.89 -14.27
N ILE A 480 5.63 -3.51 -15.51
CA ILE A 480 6.39 -3.88 -16.71
C ILE A 480 7.83 -3.34 -16.64
N PRO A 481 8.06 -2.04 -16.33
CA PRO A 481 9.42 -1.51 -16.26
C PRO A 481 10.29 -2.22 -15.20
N ALA A 482 9.72 -2.52 -14.02
CA ALA A 482 10.42 -3.27 -12.98
C ALA A 482 10.74 -4.71 -13.43
N GLY A 483 9.79 -5.40 -14.06
CA GLY A 483 9.98 -6.73 -14.63
C GLY A 483 11.04 -6.78 -15.74
N VAL A 484 11.07 -5.76 -16.61
CA VAL A 484 12.11 -5.62 -17.64
C VAL A 484 13.48 -5.40 -17.02
N CYS A 485 13.60 -4.53 -16.01
CA CYS A 485 14.86 -4.30 -15.29
C CYS A 485 15.38 -5.59 -14.65
N LEU A 486 14.50 -6.36 -14.01
CA LEU A 486 14.83 -7.66 -13.43
C LEU A 486 15.31 -8.64 -14.51
N LEU A 487 14.53 -8.82 -15.57
CA LEU A 487 14.83 -9.75 -16.67
C LEU A 487 16.18 -9.43 -17.31
N VAL A 488 16.40 -8.17 -17.69
CA VAL A 488 17.59 -7.70 -18.39
C VAL A 488 18.83 -7.86 -17.50
N THR A 489 18.72 -7.56 -16.21
CA THR A 489 19.82 -7.72 -15.25
C THR A 489 20.21 -9.18 -15.06
N VAL A 490 19.24 -10.05 -14.82
CA VAL A 490 19.49 -11.49 -14.62
C VAL A 490 20.09 -12.11 -15.89
N LEU A 491 19.54 -11.78 -17.06
CA LEU A 491 20.08 -12.23 -18.33
C LEU A 491 21.53 -11.78 -18.50
N ALA A 492 21.83 -10.52 -18.18
CA ALA A 492 23.16 -9.98 -18.29
C ALA A 492 24.18 -10.67 -17.37
N TYR A 493 23.82 -11.02 -16.13
CA TYR A 493 24.67 -11.84 -15.25
C TYR A 493 24.95 -13.22 -15.85
N ASN A 494 23.95 -13.89 -16.41
CA ASN A 494 24.14 -15.18 -17.08
C ASN A 494 25.06 -15.07 -18.29
N LEU A 495 24.86 -14.07 -19.16
CA LEU A 495 25.71 -13.83 -20.34
C LEU A 495 27.17 -13.54 -19.95
N VAL A 496 27.39 -12.76 -18.90
CA VAL A 496 28.74 -12.49 -18.38
C VAL A 496 29.35 -13.74 -17.77
N GLY A 497 28.58 -14.53 -17.02
CA GLY A 497 29.02 -15.81 -16.45
C GLY A 497 29.49 -16.80 -17.52
N ASP A 498 28.70 -17.00 -18.57
CA ASP A 498 29.07 -17.84 -19.72
C ASP A 498 30.30 -17.29 -20.45
N GLY A 499 30.37 -15.97 -20.64
CA GLY A 499 31.54 -15.32 -21.21
C GLY A 499 32.83 -15.54 -20.41
N LEU A 500 32.73 -15.50 -19.07
CA LEU A 500 33.85 -15.79 -18.17
C LEU A 500 34.24 -17.26 -18.26
N ARG A 501 33.26 -18.17 -18.33
CA ARG A 501 33.50 -19.61 -18.50
C ARG A 501 34.31 -19.89 -19.77
N ASP A 502 33.86 -19.35 -20.90
CA ASP A 502 34.54 -19.47 -22.19
C ASP A 502 35.96 -18.87 -22.17
N ALA A 503 36.14 -17.77 -21.42
CA ALA A 503 37.43 -17.11 -21.31
C ALA A 503 38.42 -17.94 -20.48
N PHE A 504 37.95 -18.59 -19.42
CA PHE A 504 38.75 -19.43 -18.54
C PHE A 504 39.01 -20.84 -19.13
N ASP A 505 38.18 -21.35 -20.04
CA ASP A 505 38.42 -22.64 -20.69
C ASP A 505 39.60 -22.56 -21.70
N PRO A 506 40.72 -23.26 -21.48
CA PRO A 506 41.86 -23.28 -22.40
C PRO A 506 41.67 -24.20 -23.62
N LYS A 507 40.69 -25.12 -23.60
CA LYS A 507 40.52 -26.19 -24.62
C LYS A 507 39.57 -25.83 -25.76
N MET A 508 38.74 -24.80 -25.63
CA MET A 508 37.70 -24.47 -26.62
C MET A 508 38.19 -23.99 -28.01
N LYS A 509 39.49 -23.77 -28.21
CA LYS A 509 40.07 -23.38 -29.53
C LYS A 509 41.46 -23.97 -29.76
N ARG A 510 41.58 -25.29 -29.67
CA ARG A 510 42.60 -26.02 -30.44
C ARG A 510 41.96 -26.62 -31.67
#